data_AF-A0A966M4V5-F1
#
_entry.id   AF-A0A966M4V5-F1
#
_cell.length_a   1.000
_cell.length_b   1.000
_cell.length_c   1.000
_cell.angle_alpha   90.00
_cell.angle_beta   90.00
_cell.angle_gamma   90.00
#
_symmetry.space_group_name_H-M   'P 1'
#
loop_
_entity.id
_entity.type
_entity.pdbx_description
1 polymer ?
#
loop_
_entity_poly.entity_id
_entity_poly.type
_entity_poly.pdbx_seq_one_letter_code
_entity_poly.pdbx_strand_id
1 'polypeptide(L)' 'MKRSKKYTAAAAKINADQLYTPLAGMKLVKDTNVTKYDASVEVSMVLGVDPKKADQAVRSVVNLPHGTGKTARVLVFATG' A
#
# COMPACT_ATOMS: atom_id res chain seq x y z
N MET A 1 -5.45 -16.23 -16.88
CA MET A 1 -4.10 -15.59 -16.81
C MET A 1 -3.15 -16.51 -16.06
N LYS A 2 -1.98 -16.84 -16.63
CA LYS A 2 -0.99 -17.72 -16.00
C LYS A 2 -0.21 -16.94 -14.94
N ARG A 3 -0.26 -17.37 -13.68
CA ARG A 3 0.44 -16.74 -12.55
C ARG A 3 1.74 -17.49 -12.22
N SER A 4 2.71 -16.81 -11.63
CA SER A 4 4.00 -17.41 -11.25
C SER A 4 3.85 -18.31 -10.01
N LYS A 5 4.72 -19.33 -9.88
CA LYS A 5 4.71 -20.27 -8.72
C LYS A 5 4.80 -19.56 -7.37
N LYS A 6 5.58 -18.47 -7.33
CA LYS A 6 5.75 -17.62 -6.14
C LYS A 6 4.47 -16.86 -5.77
N TYR A 7 3.75 -16.35 -6.78
CA TYR A 7 2.48 -15.67 -6.58
C TYR A 7 1.41 -16.63 -6.03
N THR A 8 1.29 -17.83 -6.61
CA THR A 8 0.31 -18.82 -6.16
C THR A 8 0.56 -19.27 -4.72
N ALA A 9 1.82 -19.43 -4.31
CA ALA A 9 2.18 -19.78 -2.94
C ALA A 9 1.84 -18.67 -1.92
N ALA A 10 2.04 -17.40 -2.28
CA ALA A 10 1.64 -16.28 -1.44
C ALA A 10 0.12 -16.13 -1.36
N ALA A 11 -0.58 -16.29 -2.48
CA ALA A 11 -2.04 -16.21 -2.54
C ALA A 11 -2.73 -17.31 -1.71
N ALA A 12 -2.16 -18.52 -1.64
CA ALA A 12 -2.70 -19.61 -0.84
C ALA A 12 -2.69 -19.32 0.68
N LYS A 13 -1.85 -18.40 1.16
CA LYS A 13 -1.81 -17.98 2.56
C LYS A 13 -2.88 -16.94 2.90
N ILE A 14 -3.49 -16.32 1.89
CA ILE A 14 -4.47 -15.26 2.06
C ILE A 14 -5.86 -15.87 1.95
N ASN A 15 -6.66 -15.72 3.00
CA ASN A 15 -8.06 -16.12 2.98
C ASN A 15 -8.91 -14.91 2.54
N ALA A 16 -9.57 -15.02 1.38
CA ALA A 16 -10.35 -13.93 0.81
C ALA A 16 -11.65 -13.63 1.59
N ASP A 17 -12.20 -14.64 2.28
CA ASP A 17 -13.46 -14.52 3.02
C ASP A 17 -13.29 -13.97 4.44
N GLN A 18 -12.04 -13.87 4.90
CA GLN A 18 -11.73 -13.40 6.25
C GLN A 18 -11.43 -11.91 6.27
N LEU A 19 -12.16 -11.19 7.13
CA LEU A 19 -11.80 -9.82 7.50
C LEU A 19 -10.66 -9.84 8.51
N TYR A 20 -9.48 -9.45 8.06
CA TYR A 20 -8.30 -9.33 8.92
C TYR A 20 -8.35 -8.04 9.73
N THR A 21 -8.04 -8.13 11.03
CA THR A 21 -7.76 -6.94 11.83
C THR A 21 -6.45 -6.29 11.36
N PRO A 22 -6.24 -4.98 11.60
CA PRO A 22 -5.04 -4.28 11.10
C PRO A 22 -3.73 -4.97 11.50
N LEU A 23 -3.65 -5.48 12.73
CA LEU A 23 -2.45 -6.14 13.24
C LEU A 23 -2.24 -7.53 12.61
N ALA A 24 -3.32 -8.29 12.37
CA ALA A 24 -3.25 -9.56 11.66
C ALA A 24 -2.85 -9.36 10.19
N GLY A 25 -3.39 -8.32 9.54
CA GLY A 25 -3.03 -7.93 8.18
C GLY A 25 -1.55 -7.58 8.05
N MET A 26 -1.01 -6.79 8.99
CA MET A 26 0.42 -6.44 8.96
C MET A 26 1.37 -7.63 9.12
N LYS A 27 0.96 -8.66 9.87
CA LYS A 27 1.73 -9.93 9.95
C LYS A 27 1.68 -10.67 8.62
N LEU A 28 0.49 -10.81 8.04
CA LEU A 28 0.29 -11.49 6.76
C LEU A 28 1.08 -10.82 5.62
N VAL A 29 1.15 -9.49 5.59
CA VAL A 29 1.92 -8.73 4.59
C VAL A 29 3.41 -9.05 4.67
N LYS A 30 3.96 -9.26 5.89
CA LYS A 30 5.36 -9.68 6.07
C LYS A 30 5.58 -11.12 5.59
N ASP A 31 4.66 -12.02 5.87
CA ASP A 31 4.76 -13.46 5.53
C ASP A 31 4.52 -13.78 4.05
N THR A 32 3.85 -12.87 3.35
CA THR A 32 3.57 -12.95 1.90
C THR A 32 4.62 -12.23 1.07
N ASN A 33 5.58 -11.55 1.71
CA ASN A 33 6.70 -10.94 1.00
C ASN A 33 7.62 -12.03 0.42
N VAL A 34 7.68 -12.09 -0.91
CA VAL A 34 8.53 -13.07 -1.63
C VAL A 34 9.86 -12.47 -2.07
N THR A 35 10.08 -11.18 -1.82
CA THR A 35 11.31 -10.46 -2.23
C THR A 35 12.36 -10.49 -1.13
N LYS A 36 13.64 -10.46 -1.52
CA LYS A 36 14.78 -10.47 -0.59
C LYS A 36 15.19 -9.07 -0.09
N TYR A 37 14.63 -8.02 -0.67
CA TYR A 37 14.90 -6.63 -0.34
C TYR A 37 13.73 -6.00 0.42
N ASP A 38 13.96 -4.80 0.97
CA ASP A 38 12.95 -4.01 1.68
C ASP A 38 11.80 -3.62 0.75
N ALA A 39 10.71 -4.37 0.84
CA ALA A 39 9.51 -4.15 0.07
C ALA A 39 8.69 -3.00 0.66
N SER A 40 8.00 -2.26 -0.22
CA SER A 40 7.02 -1.24 0.19
C SER A 40 5.64 -1.89 0.37
N VAL A 41 4.89 -1.41 1.36
CA VAL A 41 3.51 -1.82 1.61
C VAL A 41 2.59 -0.74 1.05
N GLU A 42 1.62 -1.16 0.25
CA GLU A 42 0.58 -0.29 -0.31
C GLU A 42 -0.78 -0.65 0.26
N VAL A 43 -1.65 0.35 0.40
CA VAL A 43 -3.02 0.19 0.89
C VAL A 43 -3.98 0.64 -0.20
N SER A 44 -4.80 -0.29 -0.68
CA SER A 44 -5.85 0.00 -1.66
C SER A 44 -7.19 0.15 -0.95
N MET A 45 -7.86 1.26 -1.16
CA MET A 45 -9.17 1.55 -0.57
C MET A 45 -10.15 1.89 -1.69
N VAL A 46 -11.35 1.31 -1.64
CA VAL A 46 -12.44 1.65 -2.55
C VAL A 46 -13.28 2.72 -1.88
N LEU A 47 -13.26 3.94 -2.43
CA LEU A 47 -13.87 5.13 -1.82
C LEU A 47 -15.33 5.35 -2.24
N GLY A 48 -15.86 4.60 -3.21
CA GLY A 48 -17.26 4.72 -3.68
C GLY A 48 -17.60 6.05 -4.37
N VAL A 49 -16.60 6.87 -4.69
CA VAL A 49 -16.75 8.15 -5.39
C VAL A 49 -16.94 7.96 -6.89
N ASP A 50 -17.75 8.80 -7.52
CA ASP A 50 -17.90 8.85 -8.97
C ASP A 50 -16.81 9.76 -9.57
N PRO A 51 -15.80 9.22 -10.28
CA PRO A 51 -14.71 10.02 -10.83
C PRO A 51 -15.15 10.96 -11.96
N LYS A 52 -16.37 10.83 -12.49
CA LYS A 52 -16.91 11.75 -13.51
C LYS A 52 -17.36 13.08 -12.91
N LYS A 53 -17.58 13.12 -11.59
CA LYS A 53 -18.00 14.30 -10.84
C LYS A 53 -16.79 14.94 -10.16
N ALA A 54 -16.40 16.14 -10.61
CA ALA A 54 -15.18 16.80 -10.17
C ALA A 54 -15.16 17.13 -8.65
N ASP A 55 -16.34 17.32 -8.06
CA ASP A 55 -16.55 17.54 -6.61
C ASP A 55 -16.27 16.30 -5.75
N GLN A 56 -16.24 15.10 -6.35
CA GLN A 56 -15.98 13.84 -5.64
C GLN A 56 -14.53 13.37 -5.77
N ALA A 57 -13.66 14.15 -6.42
CA ALA A 57 -12.25 13.84 -6.54
C ALA A 57 -11.53 14.09 -5.20
N VAL A 58 -11.04 13.02 -4.57
CA VAL A 58 -10.27 13.12 -3.32
C VAL A 58 -8.78 13.14 -3.62
N ARG A 59 -8.13 14.29 -3.39
CA ARG A 59 -6.67 14.44 -3.48
C ARG A 59 -6.13 15.10 -2.21
N SER A 60 -5.68 14.28 -1.27
CA SER A 60 -5.14 14.72 0.02
C SER A 60 -3.72 14.23 0.25
N VAL A 61 -2.93 15.01 0.99
CA VAL A 61 -1.63 14.60 1.53
C VAL A 61 -1.81 14.35 3.02
N VAL A 62 -1.25 13.26 3.53
CA VAL A 62 -1.30 12.92 4.95
C VAL A 62 0.12 12.69 5.45
N ASN A 63 0.46 13.30 6.57
CA ASN A 63 1.73 13.06 7.24
C ASN A 63 1.63 11.77 8.06
N LEU A 64 2.49 10.80 7.75
CA LEU A 64 2.55 9.54 8.49
C LEU A 64 3.33 9.76 9.80
N PRO A 65 2.78 9.37 10.96
CA PRO A 65 3.43 9.57 12.27
C PRO A 65 4.75 8.78 12.40
N HIS A 66 4.93 7.73 11.62
CA HIS A 66 6.16 6.92 11.57
C HIS A 66 6.96 7.12 10.28
N GLY A 67 6.59 8.11 9.47
CA GLY A 67 7.21 8.36 8.17
C GLY A 67 7.00 7.22 7.15
N THR A 68 7.67 7.30 6.02
CA THR A 68 7.61 6.32 4.92
C THR A 68 8.83 5.40 4.86
N GLY A 69 9.74 5.49 5.84
CA GLY A 69 10.99 4.72 5.88
C GLY A 69 12.05 5.16 4.86
N LYS A 70 11.80 6.22 4.08
CA LYS A 70 12.78 6.82 3.16
C LYS A 70 13.15 8.23 3.63
N THR A 71 14.45 8.51 3.71
CA THR A 71 14.94 9.85 4.00
C THR A 71 14.69 10.76 2.81
N ALA A 72 13.84 11.78 2.98
CA ALA A 72 13.58 12.78 1.97
C ALA A 72 14.82 13.67 1.78
N ARG A 73 15.26 13.85 0.54
CA ARG A 73 16.28 14.84 0.17
C ARG A 73 15.55 15.98 -0.53
N VAL A 74 15.49 17.13 0.13
CA VAL A 74 14.80 18.33 -0.36
C VAL A 74 15.85 19.38 -0.73
N LEU A 75 15.77 19.88 -1.95
CA LEU A 75 16.53 21.04 -2.41
C LEU A 75 15.56 22.21 -2.53
N VAL A 76 15.92 23.35 -1.93
CA VAL A 76 15.09 24.54 -1.94
C VAL A 76 15.67 25.52 -2.96
N PHE A 77 14.84 25.97 -3.89
CA PHE A 77 15.14 27.12 -4.72
C PHE A 77 14.46 28.33 -4.10
N ALA A 78 15.24 29.17 -3.42
CA ALA A 78 14.78 30.45 -2.90
C ALA A 78 15.18 31.55 -3.89
N THR A 79 14.20 32.22 -4.49
CA THR A 79 14.39 33.46 -5.24
C THR A 79 14.08 34.62 -4.30
N GLY A 80 15.08 35.47 -4.05
CA GLY A 80 14.89 36.79 -3.46
C GLY A 80 14.40 37.80 -4.48
#